data_AF-A0A0Q5ZL70-F1
#
_entry.id   AF-A0A0Q5ZL70-F1
#
_cell.length_a   1.000
_cell.length_b   1.000
_cell.length_c   1.000
_cell.angle_alpha   90.00
_cell.angle_beta   90.00
_cell.angle_gamma   90.00
#
_symmetry.space_group_name_H-M   'P 1'
#
loop_
_entity.id
_entity.type
_entity.pdbx_description
1 polymer ?
#
loop_
_entity_poly.entity_id
_entity_poly.type
_entity_poly.pdbx_seq_one_letter_code
_entity_poly.pdbx_strand_id
1 'polypeptide(L)'
;MVRIDAAAVGAVVLTLGITAAAAQGADADLVKRGQYLVTAGDCVACHTAPGGKPFAGNYVLNTPIGKIRTPNLTPDKETGLGNWTEEDFARAMHEGITKDGSYLYPAFPFAWYTKVTREDVKAIFAYLQSLEPVREVRQASEIPFPFNIRTALITWRTAFFTAGEFKPDPNASAEVNRGAYLVEGLGHCGMCHNENKIVGNSGLAGKLGGGVIDGWYAPNITPDGHQGIGGWSDEQVVTYLKTGAAPGNQPGVAAGPMRQTIEESLSKMTDADLKAMVAYLRTQKAKETYKVKDVQAFDQVGAPGAGTYLSYCSSCHKPDGQGVPGAIPALAGNTSVQAEGPETVIRVILGGLGAQAGYAPMPAVGAGMTDSQVADVTDYIRNSWGNRAPVIQDRGVVSAAREQTRTMLVGNAPCGEVSSPELAKAFDGAGAAEALRDLKPEDFIPKIDELLPKIKSAAGGLKDEEIVNGLTSRFCQIGRDNPLYEKVGWHSVIGSFGSVVYSQLKNPEKRADTGMKPGAPKPN
;
A
#
# COMPACT_ATOMS: atom_id res chain seq x y z
N MET A 1 26.45 -3.36 85.12
CA MET A 1 25.02 -3.40 84.72
C MET A 1 24.67 -2.01 84.20
N VAL A 2 23.98 -1.93 83.04
CA VAL A 2 23.42 -0.71 82.40
C VAL A 2 24.45 0.16 81.66
N ARG A 3 24.25 0.69 80.45
CA ARG A 3 23.43 0.42 79.25
C ARG A 3 24.10 1.22 78.11
N ILE A 4 24.00 0.74 76.89
CA ILE A 4 24.41 1.40 75.64
C ILE A 4 23.32 2.42 75.26
N ASP A 5 23.69 3.62 74.81
CA ASP A 5 22.84 4.44 73.95
C ASP A 5 23.58 4.76 72.65
N ALA A 6 23.02 4.25 71.55
CA ALA A 6 23.39 4.51 70.18
C ALA A 6 22.17 5.19 69.51
N ALA A 7 22.34 6.42 69.04
CA ALA A 7 21.37 7.06 68.16
C ALA A 7 22.08 8.09 67.28
N ALA A 8 22.09 7.82 65.96
CA ALA A 8 21.97 8.78 64.85
C ALA A 8 22.82 8.39 63.62
N VAL A 9 22.40 7.37 62.87
CA VAL A 9 22.62 7.30 61.40
C VAL A 9 21.47 6.51 60.80
N GLY A 10 20.62 7.13 59.98
CA GLY A 10 19.65 6.37 59.19
C GLY A 10 18.48 7.20 58.66
N ALA A 11 18.73 8.03 57.63
CA ALA A 11 17.67 8.53 56.74
C ALA A 11 18.21 9.23 55.47
N VAL A 12 19.03 8.57 54.63
CA VAL A 12 19.30 9.07 53.25
C VAL A 12 19.61 7.89 52.31
N VAL A 13 18.63 7.07 51.91
CA VAL A 13 18.81 6.15 50.75
C VAL A 13 17.54 5.99 49.89
N LEU A 14 16.37 6.55 50.22
CA LEU A 14 15.13 6.24 49.49
C LEU A 14 14.77 7.12 48.28
N THR A 15 15.66 8.00 47.80
CA THR A 15 15.36 8.92 46.68
C THR A 15 16.03 8.56 45.34
N LEU A 16 16.96 7.61 45.30
CA LEU A 16 17.69 7.23 44.06
C LEU A 16 16.99 6.15 43.22
N GLY A 17 16.02 5.40 43.78
CA GLY A 17 15.31 4.34 43.05
C GLY A 17 14.14 4.83 42.18
N ILE A 18 13.55 5.98 42.51
CA ILE A 18 12.37 6.52 41.81
C ILE A 18 12.79 7.23 40.51
N THR A 19 13.97 7.85 40.48
CA THR A 19 14.46 8.61 39.32
C THR A 19 14.91 7.73 38.16
N ALA A 20 15.53 6.57 38.44
CA ALA A 20 15.99 5.64 37.40
C ALA A 20 14.81 4.94 36.68
N ALA A 21 13.81 4.49 37.45
CA ALA A 21 12.59 3.89 36.88
C ALA A 21 11.77 4.88 36.06
N ALA A 22 11.68 6.15 36.50
CA ALA A 22 11.01 7.20 35.75
C ALA A 22 11.77 7.58 34.46
N ALA A 23 13.12 7.58 34.48
CA ALA A 23 13.94 7.83 33.29
C ALA A 23 13.87 6.68 32.27
N GLN A 24 13.93 5.42 32.72
CA GLN A 24 13.72 4.26 31.85
C GLN A 24 12.30 4.24 31.24
N GLY A 25 11.28 4.63 32.01
CA GLY A 25 9.90 4.76 31.53
C GLY A 25 9.75 5.85 30.47
N ALA A 26 10.38 7.01 30.68
CA ALA A 26 10.35 8.13 29.73
C ALA A 26 11.04 7.81 28.39
N ASP A 27 12.17 7.10 28.40
CA ASP A 27 12.85 6.67 27.17
C ASP A 27 12.03 5.61 26.41
N ALA A 28 11.36 4.69 27.12
CA ALA A 28 10.48 3.71 26.51
C ALA A 28 9.24 4.35 25.86
N ASP A 29 8.62 5.34 26.50
CA ASP A 29 7.48 6.07 25.94
C ASP A 29 7.88 6.90 24.72
N LEU A 30 9.08 7.50 24.73
CA LEU A 30 9.64 8.22 23.58
C LEU A 30 9.84 7.29 22.38
N VAL A 31 10.46 6.12 22.59
CA VAL A 31 10.67 5.11 21.54
C VAL A 31 9.34 4.58 21.02
N LYS A 32 8.37 4.31 21.90
CA LYS A 32 7.03 3.86 21.50
C LYS A 32 6.29 4.91 20.67
N ARG A 33 6.37 6.18 21.04
CA ARG A 33 5.84 7.29 20.24
C ARG A 33 6.55 7.37 18.89
N GLY A 34 7.88 7.24 18.88
CA GLY A 34 8.69 7.19 17.67
C GLY A 34 8.27 6.07 16.72
N GLN A 35 8.05 4.87 17.24
CA GLN A 35 7.55 3.73 16.46
C GLN A 35 6.24 4.08 15.78
N TYR A 36 5.28 4.62 16.53
CA TYR A 36 3.98 5.02 15.98
C TYR A 36 4.11 6.06 14.86
N LEU A 37 4.97 7.06 15.03
CA LEU A 37 5.19 8.12 14.05
C LEU A 37 5.95 7.62 12.81
N VAL A 38 6.93 6.73 12.98
CA VAL A 38 7.62 6.07 11.86
C VAL A 38 6.67 5.20 11.04
N THR A 39 5.72 4.52 11.71
CA THR A 39 4.63 3.82 11.03
C THR A 39 3.70 4.80 10.31
N ALA A 40 3.22 5.85 10.96
CA ALA A 40 2.32 6.84 10.36
C ALA A 40 2.95 7.54 9.13
N GLY A 41 4.26 7.82 9.18
CA GLY A 41 5.04 8.38 8.08
C GLY A 41 5.51 7.37 7.03
N ASP A 42 5.00 6.13 7.06
CA ASP A 42 5.24 5.09 6.05
C ASP A 42 6.73 4.85 5.72
N CYS A 43 7.61 5.04 6.71
CA CYS A 43 9.06 5.05 6.44
C CYS A 43 9.57 3.68 5.98
N VAL A 44 9.00 2.59 6.51
CA VAL A 44 9.42 1.22 6.17
C VAL A 44 9.18 0.89 4.69
N ALA A 45 8.10 1.41 4.09
CA ALA A 45 7.74 1.16 2.71
C ALA A 45 8.78 1.69 1.72
N CYS A 46 9.36 2.87 2.02
CA CYS A 46 10.42 3.46 1.20
C CYS A 46 11.83 2.99 1.61
N HIS A 47 12.05 2.58 2.86
CA HIS A 47 13.39 2.26 3.36
C HIS A 47 13.65 0.76 3.49
N THR A 48 12.95 -0.08 2.73
CA THR A 48 13.15 -1.52 2.70
C THR A 48 13.12 -2.01 1.25
N ALA A 49 14.24 -2.52 0.73
CA ALA A 49 14.26 -3.15 -0.59
C ALA A 49 13.41 -4.45 -0.60
N PRO A 50 12.85 -4.87 -1.75
CA PRO A 50 12.23 -6.19 -1.88
C PRO A 50 13.19 -7.31 -1.46
N GLY A 51 12.76 -8.16 -0.52
CA GLY A 51 13.61 -9.22 0.06
C GLY A 51 14.72 -8.72 0.99
N GLY A 52 14.81 -7.41 1.24
CA GLY A 52 15.77 -6.78 2.13
C GLY A 52 15.32 -6.79 3.59
N LYS A 53 16.25 -6.43 4.49
CA LYS A 53 15.93 -6.24 5.92
C LYS A 53 15.16 -4.92 6.12
N PRO A 54 14.18 -4.87 7.04
CA PRO A 54 13.44 -3.65 7.33
C PRO A 54 14.37 -2.46 7.62
N PHE A 55 14.05 -1.29 7.06
CA PHE A 55 14.78 -0.03 7.24
C PHE A 55 16.22 0.01 6.67
N ALA A 56 16.71 -1.07 6.05
CA ALA A 56 18.08 -1.15 5.54
C ALA A 56 18.31 -0.37 4.22
N GLY A 57 17.28 0.26 3.65
CA GLY A 57 17.36 1.08 2.46
C GLY A 57 17.35 0.28 1.15
N ASN A 58 17.98 0.86 0.11
CA ASN A 58 18.13 0.31 -1.24
C ASN A 58 16.83 0.05 -2.03
N TYR A 59 15.67 0.47 -1.51
CA TYR A 59 14.44 0.52 -2.31
C TYR A 59 14.63 1.48 -3.49
N VAL A 60 14.13 1.08 -4.66
CA VAL A 60 14.28 1.84 -5.91
C VAL A 60 13.02 2.63 -6.19
N LEU A 61 13.12 3.95 -6.07
CA LEU A 61 12.09 4.89 -6.50
C LEU A 61 12.32 5.24 -7.96
N ASN A 62 11.37 4.87 -8.83
CA ASN A 62 11.34 5.33 -10.21
C ASN A 62 10.76 6.74 -10.23
N THR A 63 11.56 7.72 -10.63
CA THR A 63 11.14 9.11 -10.73
C THR A 63 11.34 9.62 -12.16
N PRO A 64 10.64 10.69 -12.58
CA PRO A 64 10.87 11.30 -13.89
C PRO A 64 12.31 11.76 -14.13
N ILE A 65 13.08 11.98 -13.05
CA ILE A 65 14.48 12.41 -13.10
C ILE A 65 15.47 11.25 -12.97
N GLY A 66 15.02 9.99 -13.02
CA GLY A 66 15.85 8.79 -12.89
C GLY A 66 15.51 7.95 -11.66
N LYS A 67 16.37 6.97 -11.36
CA LYS A 67 16.13 6.04 -10.24
C LYS A 67 16.84 6.52 -8.98
N ILE A 68 16.07 6.71 -7.91
CA ILE A 68 16.59 7.10 -6.61
C ILE A 68 16.59 5.87 -5.71
N ARG A 69 17.72 5.61 -5.04
CA ARG A 69 17.83 4.54 -4.04
C ARG A 69 17.76 5.13 -2.65
N THR A 70 16.91 4.57 -1.79
CA THR A 70 16.71 5.09 -0.44
C THR A 70 17.87 4.71 0.50
N PRO A 71 18.21 5.57 1.48
CA PRO A 71 19.27 5.29 2.44
C PRO A 71 18.83 4.28 3.50
N ASN A 72 19.82 3.66 4.14
CA ASN A 72 19.64 2.84 5.33
C ASN A 72 19.32 3.74 6.54
N LEU A 73 18.23 3.45 7.26
CA LEU A 73 17.81 4.18 8.46
C LEU A 73 18.20 3.49 9.77
N THR A 74 18.74 2.28 9.73
CA THR A 74 19.17 1.56 10.94
C THR A 74 20.35 2.28 11.63
N PRO A 75 20.64 2.02 12.91
CA PRO A 75 21.73 2.69 13.63
C PRO A 75 23.12 2.14 13.27
N ASP A 76 23.28 1.49 12.12
CA ASP A 76 24.59 1.10 11.62
C ASP A 76 25.48 2.35 11.42
N LYS A 77 26.71 2.28 11.93
CA LYS A 77 27.62 3.43 11.98
C LYS A 77 28.25 3.75 10.62
N GLU A 78 28.41 2.75 9.76
CA GLU A 78 29.06 2.91 8.45
C GLU A 78 28.05 3.33 7.38
N THR A 79 26.90 2.68 7.36
CA THR A 79 25.93 2.74 6.25
C THR A 79 24.61 3.41 6.64
N GLY A 80 24.30 3.53 7.93
CA GLY A 80 23.02 4.04 8.44
C GLY A 80 23.13 5.34 9.25
N LEU A 81 22.24 5.48 10.23
CA LEU A 81 22.09 6.66 11.09
C LEU A 81 23.00 6.64 12.33
N GLY A 82 23.84 5.62 12.54
CA GLY A 82 24.57 5.44 13.81
C GLY A 82 25.55 6.56 14.19
N ASN A 83 25.97 7.37 13.21
CA ASN A 83 26.83 8.53 13.40
C ASN A 83 26.11 9.87 13.14
N TRP A 84 24.78 9.87 13.02
CA TRP A 84 23.98 11.09 12.89
C TRP A 84 23.65 11.64 14.27
N THR A 85 23.61 12.97 14.39
CA THR A 85 23.02 13.62 15.57
C THR A 85 21.51 13.81 15.37
N GLU A 86 20.77 14.05 16.46
CA GLU A 86 19.36 14.43 16.39
C GLU A 86 19.17 15.70 15.52
N GLU A 87 20.10 16.66 15.61
CA GLU A 87 20.04 17.89 14.82
C GLU A 87 20.27 17.63 13.32
N ASP A 88 21.18 16.72 12.97
CA ASP A 88 21.37 16.31 11.57
C ASP A 88 20.10 15.66 11.01
N PHE A 89 19.46 14.80 11.80
CA PHE A 89 18.21 14.15 11.41
C PHE A 89 17.07 15.17 11.28
N ALA A 90 16.94 16.09 12.23
CA ALA A 90 15.92 17.14 12.19
C ALA A 90 16.11 18.07 11.00
N ARG A 91 17.35 18.45 10.70
CA ARG A 91 17.69 19.24 9.51
C ARG A 91 17.37 18.50 8.21
N ALA A 92 17.57 17.19 8.15
CA ALA A 92 17.13 16.39 7.01
C ALA A 92 15.60 16.40 6.86
N MET A 93 14.86 16.14 7.94
CA MET A 93 13.38 16.10 7.95
C MET A 93 12.76 17.46 7.61
N HIS A 94 13.22 18.54 8.24
CA HIS A 94 12.62 19.87 8.09
C HIS A 94 13.12 20.64 6.90
N GLU A 95 14.37 20.42 6.50
CA GLU A 95 15.04 21.25 5.50
C GLU A 95 15.53 20.45 4.30
N GLY A 96 15.45 19.13 4.29
CA GLY A 96 15.95 18.34 3.18
C GLY A 96 17.47 18.48 2.99
N ILE A 97 18.22 18.68 4.08
CA ILE A 97 19.69 18.81 4.04
C ILE A 97 20.30 17.69 4.87
N THR A 98 21.19 16.92 4.27
CA THR A 98 21.89 15.80 4.91
C THR A 98 22.97 16.27 5.90
N LYS A 99 23.52 15.33 6.69
CA LYS A 99 24.61 15.61 7.63
C LYS A 99 25.82 16.32 7.00
N ASP A 100 26.16 15.99 5.76
CA ASP A 100 27.28 16.57 5.01
C ASP A 100 26.95 17.92 4.32
N GLY A 101 25.73 18.43 4.52
CA GLY A 101 25.28 19.71 3.95
C GLY A 101 24.72 19.62 2.54
N SER A 102 24.64 18.42 1.94
CA SER A 102 24.07 18.26 0.60
C SER A 102 22.53 18.26 0.61
N TYR A 103 21.94 18.80 -0.46
CA TYR A 103 20.48 18.83 -0.60
C TYR A 103 19.91 17.45 -0.99
N LEU A 104 18.77 17.09 -0.41
CA LEU A 104 17.96 15.94 -0.76
C LEU A 104 17.05 16.27 -1.94
N TYR A 105 16.83 15.30 -2.82
CA TYR A 105 15.80 15.41 -3.84
C TYR A 105 14.40 15.41 -3.18
N PRO A 106 13.41 16.14 -3.74
CA PRO A 106 12.04 16.19 -3.21
C PRO A 106 11.30 14.85 -3.17
N ALA A 107 11.88 13.78 -3.71
CA ALA A 107 11.43 12.41 -3.47
C ALA A 107 11.49 12.02 -1.98
N PHE A 108 12.40 12.62 -1.21
CA PHE A 108 12.26 12.66 0.24
C PHE A 108 11.28 13.78 0.59
N PRO A 109 10.15 13.51 1.27
CA PRO A 109 9.04 14.46 1.38
C PRO A 109 9.27 15.54 2.46
N PHE A 110 10.47 16.14 2.51
CA PHE A 110 10.83 17.21 3.45
C PHE A 110 9.90 18.42 3.35
N ALA A 111 9.28 18.65 2.19
CA ALA A 111 8.28 19.70 2.03
C ALA A 111 7.09 19.49 2.99
N TRP A 112 6.68 18.24 3.22
CA TRP A 112 5.62 17.89 4.18
C TRP A 112 6.17 17.68 5.59
N TYR A 113 7.31 16.97 5.72
CA TYR A 113 7.91 16.67 7.02
C TYR A 113 8.36 17.90 7.82
N THR A 114 8.56 19.05 7.15
CA THR A 114 8.78 20.33 7.85
C THR A 114 7.66 20.70 8.84
N LYS A 115 6.47 20.11 8.70
CA LYS A 115 5.32 20.30 9.59
C LYS A 115 5.40 19.51 10.89
N VAL A 116 6.22 18.47 10.96
CA VAL A 116 6.38 17.61 12.14
C VAL A 116 7.05 18.42 13.25
N THR A 117 6.64 18.27 14.50
CA THR A 117 7.26 19.04 15.59
C THR A 117 8.64 18.50 15.93
N ARG A 118 9.54 19.35 16.48
CA ARG A 118 10.85 18.89 16.96
C ARG A 118 10.75 17.74 17.97
N GLU A 119 9.74 17.70 18.83
CA GLU A 119 9.57 16.57 19.77
C GLU A 119 9.23 15.25 19.05
N ASP A 120 8.43 15.31 18.00
CA ASP A 120 8.06 14.15 17.20
C ASP A 120 9.23 13.67 16.33
N VAL A 121 10.03 14.58 15.78
CA VAL A 121 11.28 14.25 15.10
C VAL A 121 12.27 13.57 16.05
N LYS A 122 12.39 14.05 17.28
CA LYS A 122 13.21 13.41 18.32
C LYS A 122 12.71 12.00 18.63
N ALA A 123 11.40 11.81 18.79
CA ALA A 123 10.82 10.50 19.04
C ALA A 123 11.10 9.52 17.88
N ILE A 124 10.88 9.97 16.64
CA ILE A 124 11.21 9.21 15.43
C ILE A 124 12.69 8.79 15.43
N PHE A 125 13.60 9.73 15.68
CA PHE A 125 15.03 9.46 15.72
C PHE A 125 15.40 8.45 16.82
N ALA A 126 14.84 8.61 18.02
CA ALA A 126 15.05 7.68 19.13
C ALA A 126 14.61 6.26 18.79
N TYR A 127 13.44 6.09 18.13
CA TYR A 127 13.00 4.77 17.67
C TYR A 127 13.94 4.18 16.62
N LEU A 128 14.33 4.96 15.60
CA LEU A 128 15.27 4.48 14.57
C LEU A 128 16.63 4.08 15.17
N GLN A 129 17.11 4.79 16.19
CA GLN A 129 18.34 4.45 16.91
C GLN A 129 18.21 3.19 17.77
N SER A 130 16.99 2.76 18.10
CA SER A 130 16.72 1.55 18.89
C SER A 130 16.67 0.26 18.05
N LEU A 131 16.65 0.37 16.72
CA LEU A 131 16.56 -0.77 15.81
C LEU A 131 17.85 -1.62 15.82
N GLU A 132 17.75 -2.87 15.36
CA GLU A 132 18.93 -3.69 15.09
C GLU A 132 19.79 -3.03 13.99
N PRO A 133 21.09 -2.81 14.21
CA PRO A 133 21.97 -2.30 13.17
C PRO A 133 22.07 -3.28 12.00
N VAL A 134 21.81 -2.81 10.79
CA VAL A 134 22.02 -3.58 9.56
C VAL A 134 23.05 -2.87 8.72
N ARG A 135 24.18 -3.53 8.46
CA ARG A 135 25.18 -3.02 7.52
C ARG A 135 24.74 -3.29 6.08
N GLU A 136 24.20 -2.27 5.42
CA GLU A 136 23.70 -2.35 4.05
C GLU A 136 24.15 -1.12 3.26
N VAL A 137 25.10 -1.31 2.35
CA VAL A 137 25.68 -0.20 1.58
C VAL A 137 24.66 0.27 0.54
N ARG A 138 24.26 1.54 0.64
CA ARG A 138 23.40 2.16 -0.36
C ARG A 138 24.09 2.15 -1.73
N GLN A 139 23.43 1.57 -2.71
CA GLN A 139 23.85 1.64 -4.10
C GLN A 139 23.62 3.04 -4.69
N ALA A 140 24.41 3.41 -5.68
CA ALA A 140 24.29 4.71 -6.34
C ALA A 140 22.91 4.89 -7.00
N SER A 141 22.40 6.13 -6.96
CA SER A 141 21.19 6.51 -7.70
C SER A 141 21.54 6.78 -9.16
N GLU A 142 20.68 6.35 -10.07
CA GLU A 142 20.85 6.47 -11.52
C GLU A 142 20.10 7.72 -11.99
N ILE A 143 20.68 8.89 -11.74
CA ILE A 143 20.12 10.20 -12.11
C ILE A 143 20.99 10.75 -13.26
N PRO A 144 20.45 10.91 -14.47
CA PRO A 144 21.21 11.46 -15.59
C PRO A 144 21.46 12.97 -15.44
N PHE A 145 22.47 13.47 -16.15
CA PHE A 145 22.63 14.91 -16.37
C PHE A 145 21.41 15.49 -17.12
N PRO A 146 20.95 16.71 -16.79
CA PRO A 146 21.50 17.63 -15.79
C PRO A 146 20.96 17.45 -14.36
N PHE A 147 20.02 16.51 -14.16
CA PHE A 147 19.34 16.35 -12.86
C PHE A 147 20.24 15.84 -11.73
N ASN A 148 21.41 15.29 -12.06
CA ASN A 148 22.42 14.89 -11.07
C ASN A 148 23.14 16.08 -10.40
N ILE A 149 22.98 17.31 -10.93
CA ILE A 149 23.55 18.52 -10.37
C ILE A 149 22.66 19.04 -9.24
N ARG A 150 23.00 18.71 -7.99
CA ARG A 150 22.20 19.07 -6.81
C ARG A 150 22.01 20.57 -6.58
N THR A 151 22.85 21.45 -7.14
CA THR A 151 22.66 22.90 -7.01
C THR A 151 21.40 23.40 -7.73
N ALA A 152 20.90 22.68 -8.74
CA ALA A 152 19.62 22.99 -9.37
C ALA A 152 18.44 22.88 -8.39
N LEU A 153 18.58 22.09 -7.32
CA LEU A 153 17.59 21.98 -6.25
C LEU A 153 17.48 23.26 -5.41
N ILE A 154 18.52 24.10 -5.37
CA ILE A 154 18.48 25.39 -4.66
C ILE A 154 17.42 26.29 -5.32
N THR A 155 17.43 26.37 -6.65
CA THR A 155 16.44 27.15 -7.41
C THR A 155 15.03 26.63 -7.17
N TRP A 156 14.83 25.32 -7.27
CA TRP A 156 13.54 24.69 -7.02
C TRP A 156 13.04 24.96 -5.59
N ARG A 157 13.89 24.75 -4.58
CA ARG A 157 13.55 24.95 -3.16
C ARG A 157 13.16 26.41 -2.90
N THR A 158 13.92 27.35 -3.44
CA THR A 158 13.63 28.79 -3.30
C THR A 158 12.26 29.15 -3.85
N ALA A 159 11.82 28.48 -4.92
CA ALA A 159 10.54 28.74 -5.54
C ALA A 159 9.35 28.02 -4.85
N PHE A 160 9.55 26.81 -4.32
CA PHE A 160 8.44 25.91 -3.99
C PHE A 160 8.43 25.35 -2.56
N PHE A 161 9.48 25.56 -1.77
CA PHE A 161 9.55 25.05 -0.41
C PHE A 161 9.33 26.16 0.62
N THR A 162 8.41 25.94 1.56
CA THR A 162 8.19 26.80 2.72
C THR A 162 8.46 26.02 4.00
N ALA A 163 9.53 26.37 4.71
CA ALA A 163 9.86 25.77 6.00
C ALA A 163 8.83 26.15 7.07
N GLY A 164 8.58 25.24 8.00
CA GLY A 164 7.97 25.57 9.27
C GLY A 164 7.01 24.50 9.77
N GLU A 165 7.06 24.29 11.08
CA GLU A 165 6.21 23.38 11.82
C GLU A 165 4.73 23.67 11.60
N PHE A 166 3.91 22.64 11.84
CA PHE A 166 2.48 22.78 11.86
C PHE A 166 2.05 23.77 12.93
N LYS A 167 1.18 24.69 12.55
CA LYS A 167 0.56 25.66 13.47
C LYS A 167 -0.93 25.37 13.50
N PRO A 168 -1.47 24.94 14.66
CA PRO A 168 -2.91 24.73 14.79
C PRO A 168 -3.71 25.98 14.43
N ASP A 169 -4.79 25.80 13.66
CA ASP A 169 -5.76 26.86 13.41
C ASP A 169 -6.61 27.04 14.68
N PRO A 170 -6.60 28.23 15.31
CA PRO A 170 -7.40 28.48 16.52
C PRO A 170 -8.91 28.41 16.28
N ASN A 171 -9.36 28.46 15.02
CA ASN A 171 -10.78 28.36 14.66
C ASN A 171 -11.22 26.92 14.35
N ALA A 172 -10.26 25.98 14.26
CA ALA A 172 -10.54 24.57 14.00
C ALA A 172 -10.60 23.78 15.33
N SER A 173 -11.37 22.68 15.32
CA SER A 173 -11.38 21.77 16.47
C SER A 173 -10.01 21.10 16.66
N ALA A 174 -9.75 20.56 17.85
CA ALA A 174 -8.54 19.79 18.12
C ALA A 174 -8.42 18.57 17.19
N GLU A 175 -9.55 17.93 16.86
CA GLU A 175 -9.60 16.80 15.93
C GLU A 175 -9.21 17.21 14.51
N VAL A 176 -9.75 18.33 13.99
CA VAL A 176 -9.39 18.84 12.66
C VAL A 176 -7.90 19.23 12.62
N ASN A 177 -7.39 19.89 13.66
CA ASN A 177 -5.98 20.23 13.76
C ASN A 177 -5.08 18.98 13.80
N ARG A 178 -5.50 17.93 14.52
CA ARG A 178 -4.80 16.64 14.54
C ARG A 178 -4.80 15.99 13.16
N GLY A 179 -5.92 16.01 12.45
CA GLY A 179 -6.04 15.52 11.08
C GLY A 179 -5.14 16.27 10.12
N ALA A 180 -5.14 17.61 10.18
CA ALA A 180 -4.29 18.46 9.38
C ALA A 180 -2.80 18.16 9.60
N TYR A 181 -2.38 18.03 10.87
CA TYR A 181 -1.02 17.65 11.22
C TYR A 181 -0.57 16.34 10.58
N LEU A 182 -1.45 15.33 10.58
CA LEU A 182 -1.14 14.01 10.01
C LEU A 182 -1.18 14.02 8.48
N VAL A 183 -2.19 14.65 7.86
CA VAL A 183 -2.37 14.68 6.40
C VAL A 183 -1.34 15.57 5.71
N GLU A 184 -1.00 16.72 6.30
CA GLU A 184 -0.04 17.67 5.74
C GLU A 184 1.42 17.42 6.18
N GLY A 185 1.62 16.64 7.25
CA GLY A 185 2.92 16.26 7.79
C GLY A 185 3.32 14.84 7.38
N LEU A 186 3.38 13.92 8.34
CA LEU A 186 3.91 12.56 8.13
C LEU A 186 3.14 11.75 7.09
N GLY A 187 1.81 11.87 7.01
CA GLY A 187 1.01 11.17 6.01
C GLY A 187 1.13 11.73 4.60
N HIS A 188 1.67 12.96 4.46
CA HIS A 188 2.00 13.64 3.19
C HIS A 188 1.03 13.35 2.04
N CYS A 189 -0.29 13.36 2.29
CA CYS A 189 -1.27 12.80 1.35
C CYS A 189 -1.25 13.57 0.02
N GLY A 190 -0.98 14.88 0.09
CA GLY A 190 -0.82 15.74 -1.08
C GLY A 190 0.34 15.36 -1.99
N MET A 191 1.33 14.58 -1.56
CA MET A 191 2.41 14.12 -2.43
C MET A 191 1.89 13.23 -3.57
N CYS A 192 0.88 12.40 -3.28
CA CYS A 192 0.24 11.54 -4.27
C CYS A 192 -1.01 12.20 -4.86
N HIS A 193 -1.83 12.82 -3.99
CA HIS A 193 -3.17 13.31 -4.31
C HIS A 193 -3.21 14.78 -4.78
N ASN A 194 -2.10 15.40 -5.18
CA ASN A 194 -2.13 16.73 -5.81
C ASN A 194 -1.94 16.67 -7.33
N GLU A 195 -2.57 17.61 -8.02
CA GLU A 195 -2.49 17.75 -9.49
C GLU A 195 -1.07 18.14 -9.92
N ASN A 196 -0.47 19.13 -9.23
CA ASN A 196 0.85 19.64 -9.57
C ASN A 196 1.89 19.13 -8.56
N LYS A 197 2.49 17.97 -8.88
CA LYS A 197 3.48 17.31 -8.00
C LYS A 197 4.83 18.02 -7.98
N ILE A 198 5.18 18.69 -9.08
CA ILE A 198 6.48 19.37 -9.25
C ILE A 198 6.67 20.47 -8.20
N VAL A 199 5.60 21.12 -7.75
CA VAL A 199 5.68 22.27 -6.85
C VAL A 199 5.50 21.90 -5.37
N GLY A 200 5.59 20.60 -5.05
CA GLY A 200 5.62 20.09 -3.68
C GLY A 200 4.33 20.37 -2.90
N ASN A 201 4.47 20.91 -1.68
CA ASN A 201 3.34 21.34 -0.85
C ASN A 201 3.04 22.86 -0.95
N SER A 202 3.64 23.56 -1.93
CA SER A 202 3.35 24.97 -2.14
C SER A 202 1.87 25.19 -2.47
N GLY A 203 1.37 26.42 -2.27
CA GLY A 203 -0.01 26.77 -2.65
C GLY A 203 -0.33 26.55 -4.14
N LEU A 204 0.68 26.41 -5.00
CA LEU A 204 0.56 26.12 -6.43
C LEU A 204 0.30 24.62 -6.73
N ALA A 205 0.49 23.73 -5.75
CA ALA A 205 0.31 22.29 -5.91
C ALA A 205 -1.16 21.89 -6.15
N GLY A 206 -2.09 22.79 -5.80
CA GLY A 206 -3.47 22.44 -5.52
C GLY A 206 -3.59 21.78 -4.14
N LYS A 207 -4.83 21.43 -3.76
CA LYS A 207 -5.09 20.67 -2.54
C LYS A 207 -5.93 19.45 -2.88
N LEU A 208 -5.28 18.29 -2.88
CA LEU A 208 -5.89 16.97 -2.82
C LEU A 208 -6.80 16.59 -4.01
N GLY A 209 -6.58 17.21 -5.16
CA GLY A 209 -7.37 17.02 -6.40
C GLY A 209 -7.03 15.78 -7.23
N GLY A 210 -6.07 14.96 -6.82
CA GLY A 210 -5.65 13.75 -7.54
C GLY A 210 -4.55 13.97 -8.58
N GLY A 211 -4.01 12.88 -9.12
CA GLY A 211 -2.98 12.90 -10.17
C GLY A 211 -2.16 11.61 -10.26
N VAL A 212 -1.38 11.45 -11.34
CA VAL A 212 -0.63 10.20 -11.62
C VAL A 212 0.69 10.12 -10.85
N ILE A 213 0.93 9.04 -10.11
CA ILE A 213 2.20 8.73 -9.43
C ILE A 213 2.64 7.31 -9.79
N ASP A 214 3.89 7.17 -10.24
CA ASP A 214 4.47 5.88 -10.65
C ASP A 214 3.57 5.09 -11.63
N GLY A 215 2.88 5.80 -12.53
CA GLY A 215 1.94 5.24 -13.49
C GLY A 215 0.63 4.72 -12.89
N TRP A 216 0.30 5.05 -11.64
CA TRP A 216 -1.00 4.83 -11.00
C TRP A 216 -1.73 6.17 -10.83
N TYR A 217 -3.07 6.18 -10.91
CA TYR A 217 -3.84 7.38 -10.63
C TYR A 217 -4.20 7.44 -9.14
N ALA A 218 -3.70 8.45 -8.43
CA ALA A 218 -4.16 8.78 -7.08
C ALA A 218 -5.42 9.65 -7.20
N PRO A 219 -6.59 9.20 -6.71
CA PRO A 219 -7.85 9.91 -6.91
C PRO A 219 -7.91 11.26 -6.18
N ASN A 220 -8.86 12.11 -6.56
CA ASN A 220 -9.24 13.25 -5.75
C ASN A 220 -9.75 12.76 -4.38
N ILE A 221 -9.32 13.40 -3.29
CA ILE A 221 -9.77 13.07 -1.91
C ILE A 221 -10.39 14.26 -1.19
N THR A 222 -10.76 15.31 -1.93
CA THR A 222 -11.61 16.38 -1.42
C THR A 222 -13.06 15.89 -1.24
N PRO A 223 -13.93 16.64 -0.52
CA PRO A 223 -15.34 16.29 -0.31
C PRO A 223 -16.23 16.40 -1.56
N ASP A 224 -15.72 16.12 -2.75
CA ASP A 224 -16.51 16.03 -3.98
C ASP A 224 -17.37 14.76 -4.00
N GLY A 225 -18.63 14.86 -4.42
CA GLY A 225 -19.62 13.79 -4.32
C GLY A 225 -19.47 12.64 -5.32
N HIS A 226 -18.69 12.81 -6.39
CA HIS A 226 -18.53 11.83 -7.47
C HIS A 226 -17.09 11.34 -7.60
N GLN A 227 -16.14 12.28 -7.56
CA GLN A 227 -14.73 12.09 -7.87
C GLN A 227 -13.88 12.05 -6.61
N GLY A 228 -14.44 12.51 -5.48
CA GLY A 228 -13.80 12.58 -4.18
C GLY A 228 -14.47 11.70 -3.13
N ILE A 229 -14.20 12.02 -1.85
CA ILE A 229 -14.76 11.28 -0.71
C ILE A 229 -16.14 11.79 -0.28
N GLY A 230 -16.68 12.81 -0.95
CA GLY A 230 -17.93 13.49 -0.55
C GLY A 230 -19.16 12.58 -0.55
N GLY A 231 -19.19 11.56 -1.42
CA GLY A 231 -20.27 10.57 -1.47
C GLY A 231 -20.12 9.42 -0.46
N TRP A 232 -18.98 9.34 0.22
CA TRP A 232 -18.71 8.33 1.24
C TRP A 232 -19.09 8.85 2.62
N SER A 233 -19.59 7.97 3.49
CA SER A 233 -19.67 8.26 4.94
C SER A 233 -18.28 8.32 5.58
N ASP A 234 -18.18 8.97 6.74
CA ASP A 234 -16.91 9.03 7.47
C ASP A 234 -16.42 7.63 7.87
N GLU A 235 -17.35 6.75 8.26
CA GLU A 235 -17.06 5.35 8.56
C GLU A 235 -16.50 4.59 7.35
N GLN A 236 -17.02 4.85 6.14
CA GLN A 236 -16.48 4.24 4.92
C GLN A 236 -15.04 4.71 4.64
N VAL A 237 -14.76 6.00 4.80
CA VAL A 237 -13.40 6.53 4.60
C VAL A 237 -12.45 5.93 5.65
N VAL A 238 -12.84 5.90 6.93
CA VAL A 238 -12.04 5.25 7.99
C VAL A 238 -11.83 3.76 7.68
N THR A 239 -12.86 3.04 7.23
CA THR A 239 -12.76 1.61 6.90
C THR A 239 -11.80 1.38 5.74
N TYR A 240 -11.84 2.24 4.72
CA TYR A 240 -10.91 2.18 3.60
C TYR A 240 -9.46 2.43 4.03
N LEU A 241 -9.21 3.46 4.84
CA LEU A 241 -7.86 3.74 5.35
C LEU A 241 -7.32 2.60 6.22
N LYS A 242 -8.20 1.84 6.90
CA LYS A 242 -7.80 0.68 7.71
C LYS A 242 -7.58 -0.61 6.92
N THR A 243 -8.41 -0.84 5.90
CA THR A 243 -8.55 -2.18 5.31
C THR A 243 -8.21 -2.22 3.83
N GLY A 244 -8.18 -1.09 3.14
CA GLY A 244 -8.06 -1.02 1.69
C GLY A 244 -9.36 -1.30 0.94
N ALA A 245 -10.48 -1.43 1.63
CA ALA A 245 -11.79 -1.48 0.99
C ALA A 245 -12.83 -0.64 1.72
N ALA A 246 -13.71 0.00 0.96
CA ALA A 246 -14.99 0.50 1.43
C ALA A 246 -16.09 -0.27 0.71
N PRO A 247 -16.90 -1.08 1.41
CA PRO A 247 -18.10 -1.66 0.84
C PRO A 247 -19.24 -0.62 0.77
N GLY A 248 -20.32 -0.96 0.08
CA GLY A 248 -21.54 -0.17 -0.01
C GLY A 248 -21.84 0.31 -1.43
N ASN A 249 -22.68 1.34 -1.55
CA ASN A 249 -23.21 1.81 -2.83
C ASN A 249 -22.20 2.58 -3.70
N GLN A 250 -21.12 3.09 -3.09
CA GLN A 250 -19.97 3.67 -3.77
C GLN A 250 -18.71 2.96 -3.29
N PRO A 251 -18.46 1.74 -3.80
CA PRO A 251 -17.37 0.92 -3.31
C PRO A 251 -16.01 1.50 -3.71
N GLY A 252 -14.98 1.15 -2.97
CA GLY A 252 -13.61 1.42 -3.36
C GLY A 252 -12.68 0.32 -2.88
N VAL A 253 -11.67 0.01 -3.70
CA VAL A 253 -10.63 -0.96 -3.37
C VAL A 253 -9.27 -0.34 -3.69
N ALA A 254 -8.36 -0.40 -2.73
CA ALA A 254 -7.00 0.09 -2.88
C ALA A 254 -6.22 -0.79 -3.86
N ALA A 255 -5.42 -0.13 -4.69
CA ALA A 255 -4.49 -0.78 -5.61
C ALA A 255 -3.18 0.00 -5.65
N GLY A 256 -2.14 -0.61 -6.20
CA GLY A 256 -0.84 0.03 -6.38
C GLY A 256 -0.26 0.59 -5.06
N PRO A 257 0.38 1.78 -5.09
CA PRO A 257 1.01 2.39 -3.93
C PRO A 257 0.06 2.64 -2.76
N MET A 258 -1.22 2.95 -3.02
CA MET A 258 -2.18 3.20 -1.94
C MET A 258 -2.42 1.94 -1.09
N ARG A 259 -2.44 0.75 -1.72
CA ARG A 259 -2.54 -0.52 -0.99
C ARG A 259 -1.33 -0.71 -0.06
N GLN A 260 -0.12 -0.44 -0.57
CA GLN A 260 1.10 -0.52 0.24
C GLN A 260 1.06 0.47 1.42
N THR A 261 0.68 1.73 1.19
CA THR A 261 0.55 2.72 2.26
C THR A 261 -0.48 2.30 3.31
N ILE A 262 -1.55 1.62 2.93
CA ILE A 262 -2.51 1.07 3.91
C ILE A 262 -1.89 -0.08 4.70
N GLU A 263 -1.29 -1.04 4.01
CA GLU A 263 -0.68 -2.23 4.63
C GLU A 263 0.46 -1.83 5.57
N GLU A 264 1.31 -0.90 5.17
CA GLU A 264 2.52 -0.53 5.89
C GLU A 264 2.31 0.55 6.96
N SER A 265 1.36 1.48 6.75
CA SER A 265 1.08 2.62 7.63
C SER A 265 -0.35 2.64 8.17
N LEU A 266 -1.34 3.00 7.35
CA LEU A 266 -2.65 3.46 7.83
C LEU A 266 -3.43 2.40 8.60
N SER A 267 -3.32 1.13 8.21
CA SER A 267 -3.96 0.00 8.90
C SER A 267 -3.47 -0.22 10.34
N LYS A 268 -2.30 0.34 10.67
CA LYS A 268 -1.66 0.25 11.98
C LYS A 268 -1.87 1.52 12.83
N MET A 269 -2.52 2.54 12.28
CA MET A 269 -2.84 3.77 13.00
C MET A 269 -4.04 3.61 13.92
N THR A 270 -4.15 4.51 14.91
CA THR A 270 -5.31 4.48 15.81
C THR A 270 -6.58 4.97 15.12
N ASP A 271 -7.72 4.44 15.52
CA ASP A 271 -9.04 4.89 15.08
C ASP A 271 -9.25 6.40 15.23
N ALA A 272 -8.74 6.98 16.33
CA ALA A 272 -8.86 8.40 16.60
C ALA A 272 -8.10 9.24 15.57
N ASP A 273 -6.89 8.82 15.19
CA ASP A 273 -6.10 9.53 14.19
C ASP A 273 -6.68 9.38 12.78
N LEU A 274 -7.19 8.20 12.43
CA LEU A 274 -7.88 8.01 11.14
C LEU A 274 -9.15 8.86 11.07
N LYS A 275 -9.94 8.95 12.14
CA LYS A 275 -11.10 9.85 12.23
C LYS A 275 -10.69 11.32 12.12
N ALA A 276 -9.61 11.71 12.78
CA ALA A 276 -9.06 13.06 12.68
C ALA A 276 -8.65 13.40 11.24
N MET A 277 -7.96 12.48 10.55
CA MET A 277 -7.65 12.65 9.13
C MET A 277 -8.91 12.87 8.29
N VAL A 278 -9.96 12.07 8.50
CA VAL A 278 -11.25 12.27 7.81
C VAL A 278 -11.85 13.62 8.13
N ALA A 279 -11.91 14.02 9.41
CA ALA A 279 -12.42 15.32 9.84
C ALA A 279 -11.73 16.48 9.13
N TYR A 280 -10.40 16.42 8.98
CA TYR A 280 -9.64 17.42 8.20
C TYR A 280 -9.93 17.36 6.70
N LEU A 281 -10.03 16.17 6.10
CA LEU A 281 -10.38 16.04 4.69
C LEU A 281 -11.77 16.62 4.40
N ARG A 282 -12.71 16.51 5.34
CA ARG A 282 -14.04 17.13 5.25
C ARG A 282 -14.02 18.66 5.25
N THR A 283 -12.99 19.30 5.79
CA THR A 283 -12.87 20.77 5.75
C THR A 283 -12.32 21.29 4.42
N GLN A 284 -11.85 20.41 3.53
CA GLN A 284 -11.28 20.85 2.26
C GLN A 284 -12.37 21.35 1.30
N LYS A 285 -12.00 22.27 0.42
CA LYS A 285 -12.89 22.71 -0.65
C LYS A 285 -13.08 21.55 -1.64
N ALA A 286 -14.33 21.13 -1.84
CA ALA A 286 -14.68 20.15 -2.86
C ALA A 286 -14.17 20.61 -4.24
N LYS A 287 -13.53 19.70 -4.96
CA LYS A 287 -12.99 19.94 -6.29
C LYS A 287 -13.53 18.92 -7.27
N GLU A 288 -14.05 19.39 -8.39
CA GLU A 288 -14.33 18.54 -9.55
C GLU A 288 -13.09 18.53 -10.45
N THR A 289 -12.60 17.35 -10.86
CA THR A 289 -11.46 17.24 -11.80
C THR A 289 -11.93 17.17 -13.25
N TYR A 290 -13.11 16.60 -13.49
CA TYR A 290 -13.83 16.67 -14.76
C TYR A 290 -15.33 16.91 -14.54
N LYS A 291 -16.03 17.29 -15.61
CA LYS A 291 -17.48 17.52 -15.61
C LYS A 291 -18.21 16.25 -16.04
N VAL A 292 -18.94 15.62 -15.11
CA VAL A 292 -19.67 14.36 -15.36
C VAL A 292 -20.62 14.45 -16.56
N LYS A 293 -21.29 15.59 -16.74
CA LYS A 293 -22.21 15.84 -17.86
C LYS A 293 -21.54 15.83 -19.24
N ASP A 294 -20.23 16.04 -19.29
CA ASP A 294 -19.46 16.15 -20.53
C ASP A 294 -18.85 14.79 -20.92
N VAL A 295 -19.09 13.75 -20.11
CA VAL A 295 -18.57 12.39 -20.32
C VAL A 295 -19.63 11.50 -20.99
N GLN A 296 -19.18 10.69 -21.94
CA GLN A 296 -20.02 9.76 -22.69
C GLN A 296 -20.41 8.54 -21.86
N ALA A 297 -21.71 8.21 -21.85
CA ALA A 297 -22.22 6.96 -21.29
C ALA A 297 -22.17 5.82 -22.32
N PHE A 298 -21.84 4.60 -21.88
CA PHE A 298 -21.75 3.40 -22.72
C PHE A 298 -22.95 2.47 -22.51
N ASP A 299 -24.13 3.06 -22.26
CA ASP A 299 -25.36 2.34 -21.91
C ASP A 299 -26.05 1.64 -23.11
N GLN A 300 -25.42 1.66 -24.30
CA GLN A 300 -25.98 1.13 -25.55
C GLN A 300 -25.45 -0.26 -25.88
N VAL A 301 -26.29 -1.11 -26.49
CA VAL A 301 -25.89 -2.43 -26.99
C VAL A 301 -24.80 -2.27 -28.05
N GLY A 302 -23.71 -3.02 -27.90
CA GLY A 302 -22.57 -2.98 -28.84
C GLY A 302 -21.56 -1.87 -28.57
N ALA A 303 -21.60 -1.23 -27.40
CA ALA A 303 -20.54 -0.31 -26.98
C ALA A 303 -19.14 -0.98 -27.09
N PRO A 304 -18.10 -0.24 -27.52
CA PRO A 304 -16.73 -0.77 -27.56
C PRO A 304 -16.34 -1.35 -26.20
N GLY A 305 -15.64 -2.50 -26.21
CA GLY A 305 -15.21 -3.17 -24.99
C GLY A 305 -16.23 -4.10 -24.34
N ALA A 306 -17.53 -4.01 -24.66
CA ALA A 306 -18.58 -4.85 -24.07
C ALA A 306 -18.34 -6.36 -24.28
N GLY A 307 -17.93 -6.74 -25.50
CA GLY A 307 -17.58 -8.13 -25.82
C GLY A 307 -16.38 -8.63 -25.02
N THR A 308 -15.33 -7.81 -24.91
CA THR A 308 -14.15 -8.12 -24.08
C THR A 308 -14.55 -8.27 -22.61
N TYR A 309 -15.41 -7.38 -22.09
CA TYR A 309 -15.90 -7.48 -20.71
C TYR A 309 -16.65 -8.80 -20.46
N LEU A 310 -17.55 -9.18 -21.38
CA LEU A 310 -18.28 -10.44 -21.30
C LEU A 310 -17.34 -11.65 -21.27
N SER A 311 -16.33 -11.66 -22.14
CA SER A 311 -15.39 -12.78 -22.25
C SER A 311 -14.43 -12.92 -21.06
N TYR A 312 -13.92 -11.82 -20.52
CA TYR A 312 -12.82 -11.86 -19.56
C TYR A 312 -13.18 -11.44 -18.13
N CYS A 313 -14.24 -10.66 -17.94
CA CYS A 313 -14.53 -10.01 -16.65
C CYS A 313 -15.84 -10.47 -16.02
N SER A 314 -16.86 -10.75 -16.84
CA SER A 314 -18.25 -10.93 -16.37
C SER A 314 -18.48 -12.17 -15.50
N SER A 315 -17.65 -13.20 -15.59
CA SER A 315 -17.76 -14.40 -14.74
C SER A 315 -17.58 -14.05 -13.26
N CYS A 316 -16.67 -13.12 -12.96
CA CYS A 316 -16.38 -12.62 -11.62
C CYS A 316 -17.19 -11.36 -11.30
N HIS A 317 -17.08 -10.32 -12.13
CA HIS A 317 -17.66 -8.99 -11.87
C HIS A 317 -19.14 -8.86 -12.25
N LYS A 318 -19.73 -9.92 -12.81
CA LYS A 318 -21.12 -10.01 -13.30
C LYS A 318 -21.41 -9.12 -14.49
N PRO A 319 -22.39 -9.46 -15.35
CA PRO A 319 -22.74 -8.64 -16.52
C PRO A 319 -23.15 -7.20 -16.18
N ASP A 320 -23.68 -6.97 -14.98
CA ASP A 320 -24.12 -5.68 -14.45
C ASP A 320 -23.04 -4.93 -13.65
N GLY A 321 -21.81 -5.47 -13.57
CA GLY A 321 -20.70 -4.85 -12.86
C GLY A 321 -20.83 -4.86 -11.34
N GLN A 322 -21.83 -5.54 -10.76
CA GLN A 322 -22.08 -5.56 -9.31
C GLN A 322 -21.16 -6.51 -8.53
N GLY A 323 -20.41 -7.37 -9.22
CA GLY A 323 -19.54 -8.34 -8.58
C GLY A 323 -20.30 -9.34 -7.70
N VAL A 324 -19.64 -9.81 -6.65
CA VAL A 324 -20.20 -10.76 -5.68
C VAL A 324 -19.96 -10.17 -4.30
N PRO A 325 -21.01 -9.80 -3.55
CA PRO A 325 -20.86 -9.20 -2.23
C PRO A 325 -19.88 -9.98 -1.34
N GLY A 326 -18.88 -9.28 -0.80
CA GLY A 326 -17.86 -9.86 0.08
C GLY A 326 -16.80 -10.74 -0.59
N ALA A 327 -16.87 -10.99 -1.90
CA ALA A 327 -15.93 -11.87 -2.61
C ALA A 327 -15.30 -11.23 -3.85
N ILE A 328 -16.07 -10.51 -4.65
CA ILE A 328 -15.61 -9.77 -5.84
C ILE A 328 -16.17 -8.35 -5.77
N PRO A 329 -15.33 -7.30 -5.80
CA PRO A 329 -15.81 -5.94 -5.67
C PRO A 329 -16.68 -5.53 -6.86
N ALA A 330 -17.69 -4.71 -6.59
CA ALA A 330 -18.46 -4.03 -7.62
C ALA A 330 -17.57 -3.02 -8.37
N LEU A 331 -17.71 -3.02 -9.69
CA LEU A 331 -17.16 -2.03 -10.61
C LEU A 331 -18.16 -0.89 -10.84
N ALA A 332 -19.45 -1.19 -10.79
CA ALA A 332 -20.52 -0.21 -10.80
C ALA A 332 -20.45 0.68 -9.55
N GLY A 333 -20.50 2.00 -9.73
CA GLY A 333 -20.41 2.99 -8.66
C GLY A 333 -19.03 3.11 -8.01
N ASN A 334 -18.03 2.36 -8.46
CA ASN A 334 -16.72 2.33 -7.82
C ASN A 334 -15.93 3.62 -8.05
N THR A 335 -15.53 4.32 -7.00
CA THR A 335 -14.90 5.65 -7.13
C THR A 335 -13.53 5.59 -7.80
N SER A 336 -12.76 4.52 -7.61
CA SER A 336 -11.48 4.32 -8.30
C SER A 336 -11.67 4.08 -9.81
N VAL A 337 -12.77 3.42 -10.20
CA VAL A 337 -13.15 3.25 -11.61
C VAL A 337 -13.52 4.60 -12.22
N GLN A 338 -14.23 5.44 -11.45
CA GLN A 338 -14.73 6.73 -11.89
C GLN A 338 -13.73 7.89 -11.72
N ALA A 339 -12.49 7.61 -11.32
CA ALA A 339 -11.44 8.63 -11.24
C ALA A 339 -11.13 9.23 -12.62
N GLU A 340 -10.63 10.47 -12.68
CA GLU A 340 -10.33 11.18 -13.94
C GLU A 340 -9.40 10.35 -14.85
N GLY A 341 -8.32 9.81 -14.28
CA GLY A 341 -7.34 9.02 -15.02
C GLY A 341 -7.66 7.53 -15.06
N PRO A 342 -7.39 6.84 -16.19
CA PRO A 342 -7.66 5.41 -16.39
C PRO A 342 -6.56 4.49 -15.86
N GLU A 343 -5.43 5.03 -15.40
CA GLU A 343 -4.18 4.30 -15.17
C GLU A 343 -4.35 3.14 -14.17
N THR A 344 -5.10 3.37 -13.08
CA THR A 344 -5.33 2.34 -12.05
C THR A 344 -6.14 1.17 -12.60
N VAL A 345 -7.18 1.42 -13.40
CA VAL A 345 -8.00 0.36 -14.01
C VAL A 345 -7.16 -0.45 -15.00
N ILE A 346 -6.38 0.24 -15.85
CA ILE A 346 -5.47 -0.39 -16.82
C ILE A 346 -4.47 -1.30 -16.10
N ARG A 347 -3.81 -0.80 -15.05
CA ARG A 347 -2.80 -1.57 -14.31
C ARG A 347 -3.39 -2.76 -13.56
N VAL A 348 -4.59 -2.64 -13.03
CA VAL A 348 -5.30 -3.76 -12.40
C VAL A 348 -5.64 -4.85 -13.42
N ILE A 349 -6.12 -4.48 -14.61
CA ILE A 349 -6.41 -5.44 -15.70
C ILE A 349 -5.12 -6.13 -16.16
N LEU A 350 -4.04 -5.39 -16.36
CA LEU A 350 -2.77 -5.91 -16.86
C LEU A 350 -2.01 -6.75 -15.83
N GLY A 351 -1.98 -6.30 -14.57
CA GLY A 351 -1.10 -6.86 -13.53
C GLY A 351 -1.79 -7.80 -12.56
N GLY A 352 -3.12 -7.77 -12.48
CA GLY A 352 -3.91 -8.42 -11.45
C GLY A 352 -3.75 -7.79 -10.08
N LEU A 353 -4.42 -8.37 -9.07
CA LEU A 353 -4.35 -7.98 -7.67
C LEU A 353 -4.28 -9.24 -6.79
N GLY A 354 -3.52 -9.18 -5.71
CA GLY A 354 -3.59 -10.20 -4.64
C GLY A 354 -4.93 -10.16 -3.92
N ALA A 355 -5.22 -11.21 -3.16
CA ALA A 355 -6.35 -11.23 -2.23
C ALA A 355 -6.17 -10.13 -1.18
N GLN A 356 -7.22 -9.40 -0.87
CA GLN A 356 -7.17 -8.31 0.11
C GLN A 356 -8.56 -7.93 0.60
N ALA A 357 -8.65 -7.43 1.83
CA ALA A 357 -9.89 -6.90 2.41
C ALA A 357 -11.10 -7.87 2.29
N GLY A 358 -10.84 -9.17 2.40
CA GLY A 358 -11.84 -10.23 2.22
C GLY A 358 -12.15 -10.60 0.77
N TYR A 359 -11.71 -9.83 -0.23
CA TYR A 359 -11.91 -10.12 -1.66
C TYR A 359 -10.93 -11.17 -2.18
N ALA A 360 -11.38 -11.91 -3.20
CA ALA A 360 -10.57 -12.84 -3.97
C ALA A 360 -9.46 -12.12 -4.74
N PRO A 361 -8.35 -12.80 -5.08
CA PRO A 361 -7.34 -12.23 -5.96
C PRO A 361 -7.94 -12.00 -7.36
N MET A 362 -7.50 -10.93 -8.02
CA MET A 362 -7.82 -10.67 -9.42
C MET A 362 -6.69 -11.20 -10.32
N PRO A 363 -6.94 -12.15 -11.24
CA PRO A 363 -5.94 -12.59 -12.20
C PRO A 363 -5.49 -11.45 -13.14
N ALA A 364 -4.27 -11.57 -13.68
CA ALA A 364 -3.73 -10.68 -14.71
C ALA A 364 -4.37 -10.97 -16.09
N VAL A 365 -5.67 -10.76 -16.22
CA VAL A 365 -6.45 -11.11 -17.43
C VAL A 365 -5.99 -10.34 -18.68
N GLY A 366 -5.43 -9.14 -18.50
CA GLY A 366 -4.90 -8.31 -19.57
C GLY A 366 -3.66 -8.89 -20.26
N ALA A 367 -3.01 -9.90 -19.67
CA ALA A 367 -1.93 -10.64 -20.33
C ALA A 367 -2.41 -11.37 -21.60
N GLY A 368 -3.69 -11.78 -21.64
CA GLY A 368 -4.32 -12.42 -22.80
C GLY A 368 -5.07 -11.47 -23.74
N MET A 369 -4.83 -10.15 -23.64
CA MET A 369 -5.52 -9.10 -24.40
C MET A 369 -4.53 -8.22 -25.16
N THR A 370 -4.95 -7.71 -26.32
CA THR A 370 -4.25 -6.62 -27.02
C THR A 370 -4.44 -5.29 -26.30
N ASP A 371 -3.59 -4.30 -26.59
CA ASP A 371 -3.71 -2.97 -25.98
C ASP A 371 -5.02 -2.25 -26.36
N SER A 372 -5.53 -2.47 -27.57
CA SER A 372 -6.86 -1.96 -27.95
C SER A 372 -7.94 -2.59 -27.09
N GLN A 373 -7.91 -3.92 -26.90
CA GLN A 373 -8.90 -4.61 -26.07
C GLN A 373 -8.88 -4.11 -24.63
N VAL A 374 -7.69 -3.86 -24.06
CA VAL A 374 -7.54 -3.29 -22.71
C VAL A 374 -8.06 -1.86 -22.65
N ALA A 375 -7.78 -1.02 -23.65
CA ALA A 375 -8.32 0.34 -23.71
C ALA A 375 -9.85 0.33 -23.81
N ASP A 376 -10.39 -0.43 -24.76
CA ASP A 376 -11.83 -0.54 -25.03
C ASP A 376 -12.59 -1.05 -23.78
N VAL A 377 -12.10 -2.11 -23.14
CA VAL A 377 -12.76 -2.67 -21.94
C VAL A 377 -12.63 -1.75 -20.73
N THR A 378 -11.53 -0.98 -20.64
CA THR A 378 -11.34 0.03 -19.60
C THR A 378 -12.38 1.15 -19.75
N ASP A 379 -12.53 1.71 -20.95
CA ASP A 379 -13.52 2.74 -21.23
C ASP A 379 -14.95 2.21 -20.99
N TYR A 380 -15.23 0.96 -21.37
CA TYR A 380 -16.50 0.30 -21.11
C TYR A 380 -16.82 0.20 -19.61
N ILE A 381 -15.90 -0.35 -18.81
CA ILE A 381 -16.07 -0.48 -17.36
C ILE A 381 -16.30 0.89 -16.71
N ARG A 382 -15.59 1.92 -17.17
CA ARG A 382 -15.62 3.29 -16.64
C ARG A 382 -16.85 4.09 -17.04
N ASN A 383 -17.64 3.62 -18.02
CA ASN A 383 -18.79 4.35 -18.56
C ASN A 383 -20.09 3.53 -18.64
N SER A 384 -20.11 2.33 -18.06
CA SER A 384 -21.28 1.44 -17.98
C SER A 384 -21.92 1.43 -16.58
N TRP A 385 -23.16 0.96 -16.47
CA TRP A 385 -23.87 0.76 -15.19
C TRP A 385 -24.02 2.03 -14.35
N GLY A 386 -24.12 3.18 -15.01
CA GLY A 386 -24.16 4.48 -14.36
C GLY A 386 -22.79 5.08 -14.03
N ASN A 387 -21.68 4.36 -14.31
CA ASN A 387 -20.35 4.94 -14.22
C ASN A 387 -20.17 6.04 -15.27
N ARG A 388 -19.42 7.09 -14.92
CA ARG A 388 -19.04 8.18 -15.82
C ARG A 388 -17.60 8.58 -15.52
N ALA A 389 -16.68 8.39 -16.47
CA ALA A 389 -15.33 8.93 -16.41
C ALA A 389 -14.74 9.25 -17.80
N PRO A 390 -13.77 10.18 -17.92
CA PRO A 390 -13.12 10.48 -19.19
C PRO A 390 -12.60 9.21 -19.88
N VAL A 391 -12.85 9.13 -21.19
CA VAL A 391 -12.38 8.04 -22.06
C VAL A 391 -10.91 8.23 -22.43
N ILE A 392 -10.21 7.14 -22.68
CA ILE A 392 -8.79 7.13 -23.06
C ILE A 392 -8.61 7.85 -24.42
N GLN A 393 -7.97 9.01 -24.40
CA GLN A 393 -7.66 9.78 -25.62
C GLN A 393 -6.41 9.24 -26.34
N ASP A 394 -5.34 9.00 -25.57
CA ASP A 394 -4.09 8.42 -26.08
C ASP A 394 -4.01 6.95 -25.71
N ARG A 395 -4.15 6.07 -26.70
CA ARG A 395 -4.05 4.61 -26.51
C ARG A 395 -2.65 4.14 -26.14
N GLY A 396 -1.62 4.96 -26.38
CA GLY A 396 -0.24 4.69 -25.96
C GLY A 396 -0.10 4.47 -24.45
N VAL A 397 -1.02 5.01 -23.64
CA VAL A 397 -1.06 4.81 -22.18
C VAL A 397 -1.12 3.33 -21.79
N VAL A 398 -1.81 2.49 -22.57
CA VAL A 398 -1.93 1.05 -22.28
C VAL A 398 -0.61 0.33 -22.54
N SER A 399 0.03 0.62 -23.67
CA SER A 399 1.35 0.05 -24.00
C SER A 399 2.39 0.44 -22.95
N ALA A 400 2.45 1.72 -22.59
CA ALA A 400 3.34 2.22 -21.54
C ALA A 400 3.05 1.56 -20.19
N ALA A 401 1.78 1.40 -19.81
CA ALA A 401 1.41 0.69 -18.59
C ALA A 401 1.81 -0.78 -18.63
N ARG A 402 1.69 -1.46 -19.78
CA ARG A 402 2.08 -2.87 -19.95
C ARG A 402 3.58 -3.07 -19.79
N GLU A 403 4.40 -2.22 -20.40
CA GLU A 403 5.87 -2.30 -20.27
C GLU A 403 6.33 -2.14 -18.81
N GLN A 404 5.63 -1.30 -18.05
CA GLN A 404 5.89 -1.01 -16.63
C GLN A 404 5.26 -2.03 -15.67
N THR A 405 4.26 -2.80 -16.12
CA THR A 405 3.58 -3.78 -15.27
C THR A 405 4.46 -4.99 -15.05
N ARG A 406 5.03 -5.10 -13.85
CA ARG A 406 5.88 -6.21 -13.41
C ARG A 406 5.22 -6.90 -12.23
N THR A 407 4.61 -8.06 -12.46
CA THR A 407 3.97 -8.84 -11.38
C THR A 407 4.25 -10.33 -11.53
N MET A 408 4.26 -11.05 -10.41
CA MET A 408 4.35 -12.51 -10.40
C MET A 408 3.15 -13.18 -11.08
N LEU A 409 1.99 -12.50 -11.10
CA LEU A 409 0.77 -12.98 -11.76
C LEU A 409 0.92 -12.95 -13.29
N VAL A 410 1.61 -11.94 -13.84
CA VAL A 410 1.96 -11.91 -15.27
C VAL A 410 3.09 -12.91 -15.56
N GLY A 411 3.98 -13.16 -14.59
CA GLY A 411 5.14 -14.05 -14.73
C GLY A 411 6.43 -13.34 -15.15
N ASN A 412 6.42 -12.00 -15.18
CA ASN A 412 7.55 -11.17 -15.61
C ASN A 412 8.26 -10.44 -14.46
N ALA A 413 7.97 -10.84 -13.22
CA ALA A 413 8.64 -10.38 -12.00
C ALA A 413 9.00 -11.59 -11.10
N PRO A 414 9.94 -11.40 -10.15
CA PRO A 414 10.18 -12.40 -9.11
C PRO A 414 8.89 -12.77 -8.37
N CYS A 415 8.77 -14.03 -7.97
CA CYS A 415 7.68 -14.48 -7.11
C CYS A 415 7.80 -13.77 -5.76
N GLY A 416 6.65 -13.42 -5.16
CA GLY A 416 6.63 -12.84 -3.82
C GLY A 416 7.21 -13.80 -2.78
N GLU A 417 7.68 -13.23 -1.68
CA GLU A 417 7.98 -14.00 -0.48
C GLU A 417 6.69 -14.34 0.28
N VAL A 418 6.77 -15.34 1.15
CA VAL A 418 5.68 -15.63 2.10
C VAL A 418 5.74 -14.58 3.21
N SER A 419 4.63 -13.88 3.45
CA SER A 419 4.58 -12.62 4.19
C SER A 419 5.03 -12.68 5.66
N SER A 420 5.00 -13.86 6.29
CA SER A 420 5.44 -14.03 7.67
C SER A 420 6.23 -15.33 7.88
N PRO A 421 7.21 -15.34 8.80
CA PRO A 421 7.93 -16.57 9.18
C PRO A 421 7.00 -17.67 9.72
N GLU A 422 5.94 -17.29 10.44
CA GLU A 422 4.93 -18.22 10.95
C GLU A 422 4.17 -18.90 9.81
N LEU A 423 3.77 -18.13 8.80
CA LEU A 423 3.10 -18.66 7.61
C LEU A 423 4.04 -19.57 6.79
N ALA A 424 5.29 -19.16 6.61
CA ALA A 424 6.30 -19.98 5.95
C ALA A 424 6.49 -21.33 6.66
N LYS A 425 6.62 -21.29 8.00
CA LYS A 425 6.72 -22.50 8.83
C LYS A 425 5.46 -23.37 8.74
N ALA A 426 4.28 -22.77 8.70
CA ALA A 426 3.01 -23.48 8.54
C ALA A 426 2.94 -24.20 7.18
N PHE A 427 3.40 -23.56 6.10
CA PHE A 427 3.47 -24.17 4.77
C PHE A 427 4.46 -25.32 4.72
N ASP A 428 5.65 -25.15 5.28
CA ASP A 428 6.66 -26.21 5.31
C ASP A 428 6.18 -27.40 6.16
N GLY A 429 5.59 -27.14 7.32
CA GLY A 429 4.99 -28.18 8.18
C GLY A 429 3.80 -28.91 7.53
N ALA A 430 3.07 -28.24 6.63
CA ALA A 430 1.98 -28.84 5.87
C ALA A 430 2.47 -29.65 4.65
N GLY A 431 3.77 -29.60 4.32
CA GLY A 431 4.34 -30.24 3.14
C GLY A 431 3.97 -29.54 1.83
N ALA A 432 3.67 -28.24 1.87
CA ALA A 432 3.20 -27.48 0.70
C ALA A 432 4.19 -27.52 -0.46
N ALA A 433 5.50 -27.53 -0.21
CA ALA A 433 6.51 -27.56 -1.26
C ALA A 433 6.42 -28.81 -2.14
N GLU A 434 6.26 -29.99 -1.53
CA GLU A 434 6.11 -31.25 -2.26
C GLU A 434 4.74 -31.35 -2.93
N ALA A 435 3.70 -30.95 -2.19
CA ALA A 435 2.31 -30.98 -2.63
C ALA A 435 2.03 -30.13 -3.88
N LEU A 436 2.76 -29.02 -4.05
CA LEU A 436 2.58 -28.08 -5.16
C LEU A 436 3.53 -28.34 -6.35
N ARG A 437 4.48 -29.28 -6.22
CA ARG A 437 5.40 -29.64 -7.30
C ARG A 437 4.65 -30.38 -8.41
N ASP A 438 4.90 -29.98 -9.66
CA ASP A 438 4.29 -30.59 -10.87
C ASP A 438 2.76 -30.68 -10.83
N LEU A 439 2.11 -29.79 -10.07
CA LEU A 439 0.69 -29.82 -9.82
C LEU A 439 -0.11 -29.37 -11.05
N LYS A 440 -0.91 -30.27 -11.62
CA LYS A 440 -1.72 -29.93 -12.78
C LYS A 440 -2.97 -29.13 -12.39
N PRO A 441 -3.49 -28.23 -13.27
CA PRO A 441 -4.69 -27.45 -12.97
C PRO A 441 -5.92 -28.28 -12.56
N GLU A 442 -6.11 -29.46 -13.15
CA GLU A 442 -7.20 -30.39 -12.79
C GLU A 442 -7.10 -30.92 -11.35
N ASP A 443 -5.90 -30.90 -10.76
CA ASP A 443 -5.61 -31.41 -9.43
C ASP A 443 -5.56 -30.30 -8.35
N PHE A 444 -5.81 -29.04 -8.72
CA PHE A 444 -5.77 -27.91 -7.78
C PHE A 444 -6.73 -28.10 -6.62
N ILE A 445 -8.01 -28.37 -6.90
CA ILE A 445 -9.03 -28.53 -5.85
C ILE A 445 -8.67 -29.64 -4.84
N PRO A 446 -8.47 -30.91 -5.25
CA PRO A 446 -8.20 -31.98 -4.29
C PRO A 446 -6.92 -31.74 -3.49
N LYS A 447 -5.90 -31.15 -4.11
CA LYS A 447 -4.64 -30.86 -3.42
C LYS A 447 -4.76 -29.73 -2.41
N ILE A 448 -5.48 -28.67 -2.74
CA ILE A 448 -5.72 -27.54 -1.84
C ILE A 448 -6.60 -27.98 -0.65
N ASP A 449 -7.60 -28.84 -0.87
CA ASP A 449 -8.45 -29.37 0.20
C ASP A 449 -7.66 -30.21 1.21
N GLU A 450 -6.60 -30.90 0.77
CA GLU A 450 -5.67 -31.62 1.62
C GLU A 450 -4.78 -30.68 2.46
N LEU A 451 -4.30 -29.59 1.86
CA LEU A 451 -3.34 -28.66 2.48
C LEU A 451 -3.99 -27.70 3.47
N LEU A 452 -5.13 -27.10 3.11
CA LEU A 452 -5.72 -26.00 3.87
C LEU A 452 -6.02 -26.32 5.34
N PRO A 453 -6.54 -27.51 5.72
CA PRO A 453 -6.75 -27.85 7.13
C PRO A 453 -5.44 -27.87 7.94
N LYS A 454 -4.37 -28.43 7.37
CA LYS A 454 -3.03 -28.49 8.01
C LYS A 454 -2.49 -27.08 8.23
N ILE A 455 -2.59 -26.23 7.21
CA ILE A 455 -2.14 -24.84 7.25
C ILE A 455 -2.95 -24.03 8.27
N LYS A 456 -4.30 -24.10 8.25
CA LYS A 456 -5.15 -23.37 9.21
C LYS A 456 -4.88 -23.80 10.65
N SER A 457 -4.61 -25.07 10.89
CA SER A 457 -4.26 -25.56 12.22
C SER A 457 -2.89 -25.04 12.71
N ALA A 458 -1.92 -24.87 11.80
CA ALA A 458 -0.57 -24.41 12.14
C ALA A 458 -0.45 -22.88 12.19
N ALA A 459 -1.31 -22.17 11.46
CA ALA A 459 -1.28 -20.72 11.30
C ALA A 459 -2.50 -20.03 11.94
N GLY A 460 -2.90 -20.49 13.12
CA GLY A 460 -4.06 -19.95 13.84
C GLY A 460 -3.94 -18.44 14.07
N GLY A 461 -4.87 -17.68 13.49
CA GLY A 461 -4.94 -16.22 13.64
C GLY A 461 -4.52 -15.40 12.42
N LEU A 462 -3.97 -16.02 11.37
CA LEU A 462 -3.69 -15.32 10.11
C LEU A 462 -4.98 -15.05 9.32
N LYS A 463 -4.98 -13.96 8.57
CA LYS A 463 -6.11 -13.62 7.71
C LYS A 463 -6.15 -14.54 6.49
N ASP A 464 -7.35 -14.73 5.97
CA ASP A 464 -7.59 -15.60 4.81
C ASP A 464 -6.77 -15.14 3.59
N GLU A 465 -6.70 -13.83 3.35
CA GLU A 465 -5.91 -13.24 2.26
C GLU A 465 -4.40 -13.52 2.39
N GLU A 466 -3.86 -13.59 3.60
CA GLU A 466 -2.44 -13.92 3.82
C GLU A 466 -2.16 -15.36 3.40
N ILE A 467 -3.06 -16.28 3.73
CA ILE A 467 -2.97 -17.69 3.32
C ILE A 467 -3.06 -17.81 1.79
N VAL A 468 -4.03 -17.11 1.16
CA VAL A 468 -4.21 -17.13 -0.30
C VAL A 468 -2.98 -16.58 -1.01
N ASN A 469 -2.51 -15.40 -0.62
CA ASN A 469 -1.36 -14.75 -1.24
C ASN A 469 -0.08 -15.56 -0.99
N GLY A 470 0.12 -16.08 0.23
CA GLY A 470 1.26 -16.90 0.58
C GLY A 470 1.32 -18.20 -0.22
N LEU A 471 0.21 -18.94 -0.36
CA LEU A 471 0.17 -20.15 -1.17
C LEU A 471 0.40 -19.83 -2.65
N THR A 472 -0.15 -18.71 -3.14
CA THR A 472 0.06 -18.25 -4.53
C THR A 472 1.54 -17.92 -4.77
N SER A 473 2.20 -17.24 -3.82
CA SER A 473 3.65 -17.00 -3.83
C SER A 473 4.44 -18.31 -3.85
N ARG A 474 4.09 -19.25 -2.99
CA ARG A 474 4.77 -20.56 -2.91
C ARG A 474 4.61 -21.36 -4.20
N PHE A 475 3.40 -21.39 -4.76
CA PHE A 475 3.13 -22.03 -6.05
C PHE A 475 3.90 -21.35 -7.18
N CYS A 476 4.03 -20.03 -7.19
CA CYS A 476 4.89 -19.31 -8.13
C CYS A 476 6.35 -19.76 -8.03
N GLN A 477 6.91 -19.77 -6.82
CA GLN A 477 8.32 -20.15 -6.59
C GLN A 477 8.65 -21.56 -7.10
N ILE A 478 7.69 -22.49 -7.00
CA ILE A 478 7.86 -23.90 -7.37
C ILE A 478 7.51 -24.15 -8.84
N GLY A 479 6.46 -23.49 -9.32
CA GLY A 479 5.78 -23.85 -10.56
C GLY A 479 6.05 -22.93 -11.74
N ARG A 480 6.51 -21.69 -11.54
CA ARG A 480 6.56 -20.69 -12.63
C ARG A 480 7.27 -21.18 -13.89
N ASP A 481 8.40 -21.84 -13.71
CA ASP A 481 9.28 -22.25 -14.80
C ASP A 481 8.99 -23.72 -15.23
N ASN A 482 7.82 -24.27 -14.87
CA ASN A 482 7.42 -25.63 -15.19
C ASN A 482 6.86 -25.73 -16.63
N PRO A 483 7.41 -26.61 -17.50
CA PRO A 483 6.94 -26.81 -18.87
C PRO A 483 5.45 -27.18 -19.00
N LEU A 484 4.84 -27.73 -17.94
CA LEU A 484 3.41 -28.06 -17.90
C LEU A 484 2.51 -26.84 -18.19
N TYR A 485 2.97 -25.63 -17.88
CA TYR A 485 2.15 -24.43 -17.95
C TYR A 485 2.35 -23.59 -19.22
N GLU A 486 3.37 -23.89 -20.04
CA GLU A 486 3.70 -23.12 -21.24
C GLU A 486 2.53 -23.00 -22.21
N LYS A 487 1.78 -24.10 -22.41
CA LYS A 487 0.65 -24.15 -23.35
C LYS A 487 -0.57 -23.38 -22.89
N VAL A 488 -0.82 -23.34 -21.57
CA VAL A 488 -2.01 -22.70 -20.98
C VAL A 488 -1.74 -21.21 -20.72
N GLY A 489 -0.48 -20.84 -20.56
CA GLY A 489 -0.05 -19.50 -20.20
C GLY A 489 -0.03 -19.33 -18.68
N TRP A 490 1.13 -18.92 -18.16
CA TRP A 490 1.38 -18.80 -16.72
C TRP A 490 0.31 -17.97 -16.00
N HIS A 491 -0.07 -16.82 -16.56
CA HIS A 491 -1.03 -15.90 -15.95
C HIS A 491 -2.40 -16.55 -15.67
N SER A 492 -2.84 -17.46 -16.54
CA SER A 492 -4.09 -18.18 -16.40
C SER A 492 -3.98 -19.24 -15.30
N VAL A 493 -2.86 -19.96 -15.27
CA VAL A 493 -2.59 -21.03 -14.29
C VAL A 493 -2.50 -20.46 -12.87
N ILE A 494 -1.65 -19.46 -12.64
CA ILE A 494 -1.48 -18.87 -11.30
C ILE A 494 -2.75 -18.15 -10.84
N GLY A 495 -3.46 -17.46 -11.74
CA GLY A 495 -4.73 -16.81 -11.42
C GLY A 495 -5.81 -17.81 -11.01
N SER A 496 -5.90 -18.92 -11.72
CA SER A 496 -6.81 -20.03 -11.39
C SER A 496 -6.45 -20.66 -10.04
N PHE A 497 -5.16 -20.90 -9.80
CA PHE A 497 -4.66 -21.42 -8.52
C PHE A 497 -5.08 -20.53 -7.35
N GLY A 498 -4.78 -19.23 -7.40
CA GLY A 498 -5.14 -18.29 -6.33
C GLY A 498 -6.66 -18.21 -6.09
N SER A 499 -7.45 -18.26 -7.17
CA SER A 499 -8.92 -18.28 -7.10
C SER A 499 -9.46 -19.56 -6.45
N VAL A 500 -8.85 -20.71 -6.76
CA VAL A 500 -9.19 -22.00 -6.13
C VAL A 500 -8.83 -21.97 -4.65
N VAL A 501 -7.64 -21.51 -4.28
CA VAL A 501 -7.24 -21.38 -2.86
C VAL A 501 -8.24 -20.54 -2.10
N TYR A 502 -8.60 -19.35 -2.61
CA TYR A 502 -9.60 -18.49 -1.98
C TYR A 502 -10.96 -19.18 -1.86
N SER A 503 -11.46 -19.77 -2.95
CA SER A 503 -12.76 -20.44 -2.99
C SER A 503 -12.86 -21.56 -1.96
N GLN A 504 -11.83 -22.43 -1.90
CA GLN A 504 -11.80 -23.51 -0.93
C GLN A 504 -11.69 -22.98 0.49
N LEU A 505 -10.92 -21.92 0.73
CA LEU A 505 -10.76 -21.31 2.04
C LEU A 505 -12.06 -20.76 2.62
N LYS A 506 -12.88 -20.13 1.76
CA LYS A 506 -14.17 -19.50 2.13
C LYS A 506 -15.35 -20.47 2.21
N ASN A 507 -15.31 -21.59 1.49
CA ASN A 507 -16.42 -22.55 1.42
C ASN A 507 -15.97 -23.96 1.84
N PRO A 508 -15.50 -24.17 3.09
CA PRO A 508 -14.96 -25.44 3.55
C PRO A 508 -15.99 -26.59 3.50
N GLU A 509 -17.28 -26.30 3.56
CA GLU A 509 -18.37 -27.28 3.45
C GLU A 509 -18.49 -27.91 2.07
N LYS A 510 -18.10 -27.20 1.00
CA LYS A 510 -18.00 -27.80 -0.35
C LYS A 510 -16.89 -28.84 -0.44
N ARG A 511 -15.95 -28.86 0.52
CA ARG A 511 -14.91 -29.90 0.63
C ARG A 511 -15.46 -31.21 1.23
N ALA A 512 -16.53 -31.15 2.02
CA ALA A 512 -17.13 -32.33 2.66
C ALA A 512 -18.03 -33.12 1.69
N ASP A 513 -18.54 -32.46 0.65
CA ASP A 513 -19.48 -33.04 -0.33
C ASP A 513 -18.81 -33.68 -1.55
N THR A 514 -17.47 -33.64 -1.64
CA THR A 514 -16.69 -34.40 -2.64
C THR A 514 -16.49 -35.87 -2.25
N GLY A 515 -17.34 -36.40 -1.37
CA GLY A 515 -17.51 -37.82 -1.07
C GLY A 515 -18.00 -38.65 -2.27
N MET A 516 -17.43 -38.42 -3.46
CA MET A 516 -17.48 -39.33 -4.58
C MET A 516 -16.64 -40.55 -4.19
N LYS A 517 -17.30 -41.57 -3.64
CA LYS A 517 -16.70 -42.91 -3.53
C LYS A 517 -16.15 -43.30 -4.92
N PRO A 518 -14.90 -43.77 -5.03
CA PRO A 518 -14.39 -44.32 -6.29
C PRO A 518 -15.33 -45.44 -6.76
N GLY A 519 -16.01 -45.24 -7.89
CA GLY A 519 -16.90 -46.24 -8.50
C GLY A 519 -18.40 -45.95 -8.50
N ALA A 520 -18.86 -44.76 -8.10
CA ALA A 520 -20.28 -44.41 -8.30
C ALA A 520 -20.59 -44.16 -9.80
N PRO A 521 -21.63 -44.78 -10.38
CA PRO A 521 -21.96 -44.61 -11.79
C PRO A 521 -22.47 -43.19 -12.07
N LYS A 522 -22.11 -42.65 -13.26
CA LYS A 522 -22.56 -41.33 -13.72
C LYS A 522 -24.10 -41.31 -13.85
N PRO A 523 -24.79 -40.26 -13.38
CA PRO A 523 -26.21 -40.11 -13.68
C PRO A 523 -26.40 -39.86 -15.18
N ASN A 524 -27.46 -40.47 -15.73
CA ASN A 524 -27.86 -40.40 -17.13
C ASN A 524 -28.18 -38.98 -17.61
#